data_AF-A0A9W9MND6-F1
#
_entry.id   AF-A0A9W9MND6-F1
#
_cell.length_a   1.000
_cell.length_b   1.000
_cell.length_c   1.000
_cell.angle_alpha   90.00
_cell.angle_beta   90.00
_cell.angle_gamma   90.00
#
_symmetry.space_group_name_H-M   'P 1'
#
loop_
_entity.id
_entity.type
_entity.pdbx_description
1 polymer ?
#
loop_
_entity_poly.entity_id
_entity_poly.type
_entity_poly.pdbx_seq_one_letter_code
_entity_poly.pdbx_strand_id
1 'polypeptide(L)'
;MAPKRTRDGDFFAKDSGAEPVKKRKGFSVGPANLPDGTYRRKTQKIKSDLIQKAKVKKAYAKIKAQERAAGTPKSVYDRADEEDGKTKDDEAEPASLELHPDRVTMLNEPEPEPAPEPAPRPQRRPREDGKRQNRNPKRSAFTKEMEIAEKRKEAAEARQRQREAKQKDREAMLRAKRPDQFGKRRLGRESNVLLSRVQRMVGQ
;
A
#
# COMPACT_ATOMS: atom_id res chain seq x y z
N MET A 1 17.78 50.45 45.75
CA MET A 1 18.42 49.27 45.13
C MET A 1 17.39 48.15 45.09
N ALA A 2 16.96 47.71 43.91
CA ALA A 2 16.01 46.61 43.74
C ALA A 2 16.76 45.36 43.25
N PRO A 3 16.51 44.16 43.81
CA PRO A 3 17.17 42.94 43.36
C PRO A 3 16.74 42.57 41.93
N LYS A 4 17.73 42.16 41.14
CA LYS A 4 17.65 41.88 39.70
C LYS A 4 16.68 40.73 39.40
N ARG A 5 15.85 40.90 38.36
CA ARG A 5 14.98 39.86 37.78
C ARG A 5 15.83 38.69 37.25
N THR A 6 15.52 37.45 37.64
CA THR A 6 16.06 36.24 37.02
C THR A 6 15.36 36.01 35.68
N ARG A 7 16.14 35.99 34.61
CA ARG A 7 15.72 35.92 33.21
C ARG A 7 15.39 34.48 32.81
N ASP A 8 14.33 34.30 32.04
CA ASP A 8 13.95 33.05 31.39
C ASP A 8 15.15 32.38 30.69
N GLY A 9 15.50 31.15 31.08
CA GLY A 9 16.56 30.42 30.38
C GLY A 9 17.30 29.28 31.07
N ASP A 10 16.83 28.72 32.20
CA ASP A 10 17.39 27.46 32.72
C ASP A 10 16.93 26.26 31.86
N PHE A 11 17.41 26.24 30.61
CA PHE A 11 17.55 25.05 29.81
C PHE A 11 18.75 24.27 30.35
N PHE A 12 18.48 23.02 30.75
CA PHE A 12 19.42 21.97 31.16
C PHE A 12 19.88 21.92 32.62
N ALA A 13 18.94 21.67 33.54
CA ALA A 13 19.25 20.92 34.76
C ALA A 13 19.04 19.42 34.49
N LYS A 14 20.16 18.71 34.29
CA LYS A 14 20.26 17.25 34.26
C LYS A 14 20.17 16.71 35.70
N ASP A 15 19.40 15.64 35.87
CA ASP A 15 19.45 14.67 36.99
C ASP A 15 19.43 15.22 38.43
N SER A 16 18.22 15.36 38.98
CA SER A 16 17.99 15.12 40.41
C SER A 16 16.83 14.13 40.57
N GLY A 17 17.13 12.99 41.20
CA GLY A 17 16.21 11.88 41.44
C GLY A 17 15.15 12.20 42.49
N ALA A 18 14.28 13.17 42.18
CA ALA A 18 13.09 13.46 42.96
C ALA A 18 11.93 12.59 42.46
N GLU A 19 11.29 11.85 43.37
CA GLU A 19 10.09 11.08 43.05
C GLU A 19 9.01 11.97 42.43
N PRO A 20 8.25 11.49 41.42
CA PRO A 20 7.31 12.32 40.70
C PRO A 20 6.12 12.67 41.58
N VAL A 21 6.15 13.85 42.18
CA VAL A 21 5.00 14.43 42.89
C VAL A 21 3.83 14.53 41.91
N LYS A 22 2.78 13.73 42.14
CA LYS A 22 1.59 13.66 41.29
C LYS A 22 0.83 14.99 41.37
N LYS A 23 1.10 15.89 40.42
CA LYS A 23 0.33 17.13 40.26
C LYS A 23 -1.13 16.76 39.93
N ARG A 24 -2.08 17.26 40.72
CA ARG A 24 -3.53 17.05 40.51
C ARG A 24 -3.91 17.57 39.13
N LYS A 25 -4.49 16.70 38.28
CA LYS A 25 -5.03 17.12 36.97
C LYS A 25 -6.18 18.10 37.23
N GLY A 26 -6.07 19.30 36.67
CA GLY A 26 -7.16 20.29 36.67
C GLY A 26 -8.39 19.79 35.91
N PHE A 27 -9.44 20.61 35.90
CA PHE A 27 -10.73 20.29 35.30
C PHE A 27 -10.59 19.88 33.82
N SER A 28 -10.84 18.60 33.51
CA SER A 28 -10.77 18.05 32.16
C SER A 28 -12.08 18.34 31.42
N VAL A 29 -12.11 19.44 30.65
CA VAL A 29 -13.29 19.83 29.87
C VAL A 29 -13.37 18.97 28.61
N GLY A 30 -14.22 17.95 28.66
CA GLY A 30 -14.61 17.16 27.49
C GLY A 30 -14.16 15.69 27.55
N PRO A 31 -14.87 14.81 26.81
CA PRO A 31 -14.60 13.38 26.82
C PRO A 31 -13.13 13.09 26.46
N ALA A 32 -12.50 12.15 27.15
CA ALA A 32 -11.10 11.77 26.94
C ALA A 32 -10.78 11.27 25.51
N ASN A 33 -11.82 11.01 24.72
CA ASN A 33 -11.80 10.69 23.30
C ASN A 33 -12.22 11.89 22.43
N LEU A 34 -11.97 13.12 22.87
CA LEU A 34 -12.00 14.27 21.96
C LEU A 34 -11.11 13.91 20.78
N PRO A 35 -11.57 14.07 19.52
CA PRO A 35 -10.77 13.72 18.37
C PRO A 35 -9.48 14.52 18.45
N ASP A 36 -8.42 13.84 18.90
CA ASP A 36 -7.05 14.32 18.89
C ASP A 36 -6.85 14.92 17.52
N GLY A 37 -6.71 16.25 17.46
CA GLY A 37 -6.95 17.02 16.25
C GLY A 37 -6.24 16.42 15.04
N THR A 38 -6.71 16.69 13.82
CA THR A 38 -6.30 16.02 12.58
C THR A 38 -4.79 15.79 12.42
N TYR A 39 -3.94 16.65 13.00
CA TYR A 39 -2.49 16.54 13.03
C TYR A 39 -1.92 15.52 14.05
N ARG A 40 -2.53 15.34 15.22
CA ARG A 40 -2.10 14.37 16.24
C ARG A 40 -2.32 12.92 15.79
N ARG A 41 -3.41 12.64 15.07
CA ARG A 41 -3.63 11.32 14.43
C ARG A 41 -2.58 11.00 13.36
N LYS A 42 -2.24 11.98 12.52
CA LYS A 42 -1.21 11.82 11.48
C LYS A 42 0.17 11.55 12.09
N THR A 43 0.55 12.27 13.14
CA THR A 43 1.84 12.06 13.81
C THR A 43 1.90 10.70 14.52
N GLN A 44 0.82 10.28 15.20
CA GLN A 44 0.72 8.94 15.78
C GLN A 44 0.83 7.84 14.72
N LYS A 45 0.15 8.00 13.58
CA LYS A 45 0.24 7.07 12.45
C LYS A 45 1.64 7.01 11.85
N ILE A 46 2.27 8.16 11.60
CA ILE A 46 3.65 8.21 11.08
C ILE A 46 4.60 7.51 12.05
N LYS A 47 4.43 7.73 13.36
CA LYS A 47 5.24 7.08 14.39
C LYS A 47 5.02 5.57 14.43
N SER A 48 3.77 5.10 14.42
CA SER A 48 3.47 3.66 14.40
C SER A 48 4.00 2.98 13.14
N ASP A 49 3.82 3.59 11.98
CA ASP A 49 4.31 3.08 10.70
C ASP A 49 5.84 2.95 10.69
N LEU A 50 6.55 3.96 11.22
CA LEU A 50 8.01 3.95 11.29
C LEU A 50 8.53 2.87 12.23
N ILE A 51 7.87 2.66 13.37
CA ILE A 51 8.18 1.58 14.32
C ILE A 51 7.93 0.21 13.67
N GLN A 52 6.80 0.01 13.00
CA GLN A 52 6.48 -1.26 12.34
C GLN A 52 7.47 -1.58 11.23
N LYS A 53 7.82 -0.60 10.38
CA LYS A 53 8.85 -0.77 9.34
C LYS A 53 10.20 -1.15 9.94
N ALA A 54 10.60 -0.53 11.05
CA ALA A 54 11.83 -0.89 11.75
C ALA A 54 11.77 -2.31 12.33
N LYS A 55 10.64 -2.73 12.90
CA LYS A 55 10.44 -4.10 13.40
C LYS A 55 10.54 -5.14 12.28
N VAL A 56 9.85 -4.91 11.15
CA VAL A 56 9.91 -5.80 9.98
C VAL A 56 11.33 -5.89 9.44
N LYS A 57 12.03 -4.75 9.30
CA LYS A 57 13.44 -4.74 8.86
C LYS A 57 14.35 -5.53 9.82
N LYS A 58 14.17 -5.38 11.13
CA LYS A 58 14.93 -6.15 12.12
C LYS A 58 14.64 -7.65 12.04
N ALA A 59 13.36 -8.04 11.95
CA ALA A 59 12.96 -9.44 11.82
C ALA A 59 13.51 -10.05 10.51
N TYR A 60 13.38 -9.33 9.40
CA TYR A 60 13.92 -9.77 8.10
C TYR A 60 15.44 -9.88 8.12
N ALA A 61 16.15 -8.92 8.72
CA ALA A 61 17.59 -9.02 8.88
C ALA A 61 18.01 -10.23 9.71
N LYS A 62 17.24 -10.56 10.77
CA LYS A 62 17.46 -11.76 11.58
C LYS A 62 17.27 -13.05 10.77
N ILE A 63 16.16 -13.16 10.05
CA ILE A 63 15.87 -14.32 9.18
C ILE A 63 16.94 -14.45 8.10
N LYS A 64 17.29 -13.35 7.42
CA LYS A 64 18.34 -13.34 6.39
C LYS A 64 19.70 -13.74 6.92
N ALA A 65 20.04 -13.35 8.16
CA ALA A 65 21.28 -13.78 8.80
C ALA A 65 21.24 -15.27 9.16
N GLN A 66 20.09 -15.76 9.65
CA GLN A 66 19.87 -17.18 9.92
C GLN A 66 19.93 -18.03 8.65
N GLU A 67 19.30 -17.60 7.55
CA GLU A 67 19.37 -18.26 6.25
C GLU A 67 20.80 -18.25 5.68
N ARG A 68 21.53 -17.14 5.82
CA ARG A 68 22.95 -17.11 5.42
C ARG A 68 23.82 -18.04 6.26
N ALA A 69 23.54 -18.18 7.56
CA ALA A 69 24.27 -19.07 8.46
C ALA A 69 23.86 -20.54 8.27
N ALA A 70 22.60 -20.82 7.94
CA ALA A 70 22.08 -22.14 7.65
C ALA A 70 22.40 -22.62 6.22
N GLY A 71 23.02 -21.77 5.39
CA GLY A 71 23.21 -21.99 3.97
C GLY A 71 21.93 -21.75 3.17
N THR A 72 22.06 -21.53 1.86
CA THR A 72 20.89 -21.40 0.97
C THR A 72 20.01 -22.63 1.13
N PRO A 73 18.74 -22.50 1.61
CA PRO A 73 17.84 -23.64 1.62
C PRO A 73 17.66 -24.06 0.18
N LYS A 74 18.13 -25.27 -0.14
CA LYS A 74 17.93 -25.92 -1.44
C LYS A 74 16.44 -25.82 -1.77
N SER A 75 16.13 -25.34 -2.96
CA SER A 75 14.74 -25.30 -3.40
C SER A 75 14.20 -26.74 -3.34
N VAL A 76 12.89 -26.91 -3.16
CA VAL A 76 12.27 -28.25 -3.14
C VAL A 76 12.65 -29.04 -4.42
N TYR A 77 12.93 -28.33 -5.51
CA TYR A 77 13.44 -28.88 -6.76
C TYR A 77 14.90 -29.35 -6.66
N ASP A 78 15.80 -28.58 -6.02
CA ASP A 78 17.20 -29.00 -5.81
C ASP A 78 17.35 -30.17 -4.81
N ARG A 79 16.32 -30.43 -3.98
CA ARG A 79 16.33 -31.52 -3.00
C ARG A 79 16.02 -32.89 -3.63
N ALA A 80 15.25 -32.91 -4.71
CA ALA A 80 14.89 -34.15 -5.41
C ALA A 80 16.08 -34.72 -6.21
N ASP A 81 16.94 -33.87 -6.77
CA ASP A 81 18.09 -34.31 -7.59
C ASP A 81 19.27 -34.88 -6.76
N GLU A 82 19.30 -34.68 -5.43
CA GLU A 82 20.36 -35.22 -4.56
C GLU A 82 20.00 -36.54 -3.86
N GLU A 83 18.74 -36.98 -3.89
CA GLU A 83 18.30 -38.25 -3.30
C GLU A 83 18.58 -39.47 -4.21
N ASP A 84 18.81 -39.27 -5.51
CA ASP A 84 19.19 -40.34 -6.45
C ASP A 84 20.71 -40.66 -6.43
N GLY A 85 21.52 -39.97 -5.60
CA GLY A 85 22.99 -40.01 -5.69
C GLY A 85 23.77 -40.43 -4.44
N LYS A 86 23.13 -40.82 -3.33
CA LYS A 86 23.83 -41.23 -2.10
C LYS A 86 23.47 -42.65 -1.68
N THR A 87 24.30 -43.59 -2.11
CA THR A 87 24.55 -44.85 -1.42
C THR A 87 24.91 -44.56 0.05
N LYS A 88 24.00 -44.90 0.95
CA LYS A 88 24.29 -45.16 2.36
C LYS A 88 23.54 -46.42 2.76
N ASP A 89 24.31 -47.47 2.97
CA ASP A 89 23.91 -48.68 3.68
C ASP A 89 23.42 -48.28 5.08
N ASP A 90 22.12 -48.32 5.28
CA ASP A 90 21.50 -48.42 6.59
C ASP A 90 20.35 -49.43 6.44
N GLU A 91 20.38 -50.47 7.27
CA GLU A 91 19.45 -51.59 7.33
C GLU A 91 17.99 -51.11 7.36
N ALA A 92 17.36 -51.07 6.20
CA ALA A 92 15.92 -51.03 6.07
C ALA A 92 15.50 -52.35 5.43
N GLU A 93 14.69 -53.12 6.18
CA GLU A 93 14.00 -54.30 5.67
C GLU A 93 13.44 -54.01 4.27
N PRO A 94 13.51 -54.95 3.31
CA PRO A 94 13.00 -54.69 1.98
C PRO A 94 11.53 -54.32 2.15
N ALA A 95 11.19 -53.06 1.86
CA ALA A 95 9.82 -52.61 1.76
C ALA A 95 9.21 -53.51 0.69
N SER A 96 8.57 -54.60 1.13
CA SER A 96 8.01 -55.58 0.25
C SER A 96 7.01 -54.81 -0.58
N LEU A 97 7.09 -54.98 -1.90
CA LEU A 97 6.16 -54.41 -2.86
C LEU A 97 4.76 -55.05 -2.71
N GLU A 98 4.45 -55.62 -1.55
CA GLU A 98 3.20 -56.22 -1.18
C GLU A 98 2.21 -55.09 -0.94
N LEU A 99 1.20 -55.04 -1.79
CA LEU A 99 0.10 -54.10 -1.66
C LEU A 99 -0.52 -54.26 -0.26
N HIS A 100 -0.75 -53.13 0.41
CA HIS A 100 -1.43 -53.07 1.71
C HIS A 100 -2.67 -54.00 1.71
N PRO A 101 -2.96 -54.74 2.79
CA PRO A 101 -4.04 -55.75 2.80
C PRO A 101 -5.39 -55.22 2.31
N ASP A 102 -5.74 -53.98 2.67
CA ASP A 102 -6.96 -53.29 2.21
C ASP A 102 -7.06 -53.11 0.69
N ARG A 103 -5.91 -53.06 0.00
CA ARG A 103 -5.84 -52.95 -1.45
C ARG A 103 -5.95 -54.31 -2.13
N VAL A 104 -5.50 -55.37 -1.47
CA VAL A 104 -5.70 -56.76 -1.89
C VAL A 104 -7.16 -57.16 -1.75
N THR A 105 -7.86 -56.71 -0.70
CA THR A 105 -9.29 -56.97 -0.53
C THR A 105 -10.13 -56.34 -1.64
N MET A 106 -9.85 -55.10 -2.05
CA MET A 106 -10.58 -54.46 -3.16
C MET A 106 -10.32 -55.10 -4.53
N LEU A 107 -9.17 -55.75 -4.74
CA LEU A 107 -8.84 -56.45 -5.98
C LEU A 107 -9.43 -57.86 -6.05
N ASN A 108 -9.66 -58.49 -4.89
CA ASN A 108 -10.26 -59.82 -4.78
C ASN A 108 -11.79 -59.79 -4.71
N GLU A 109 -12.40 -58.63 -4.48
CA GLU A 109 -13.85 -58.47 -4.60
C GLU A 109 -14.26 -58.66 -6.08
N PRO A 110 -15.17 -59.61 -6.39
CA PRO A 110 -15.62 -59.80 -7.77
C PRO A 110 -16.35 -58.55 -8.26
N GLU A 111 -15.88 -58.03 -9.40
CA GLU A 111 -16.45 -56.85 -10.06
C GLU A 111 -17.95 -57.10 -10.32
N PRO A 112 -18.87 -56.24 -9.85
CA PRO A 112 -20.29 -56.42 -10.14
C PRO A 112 -20.52 -56.32 -11.64
N GLU A 113 -21.32 -57.24 -12.19
CA GLU A 113 -21.63 -57.32 -13.63
C GLU A 113 -21.96 -55.94 -14.23
N PRO A 114 -21.43 -55.62 -15.43
CA PRO A 114 -21.70 -54.34 -16.06
C PRO A 114 -23.21 -54.21 -16.35
N ALA A 115 -23.84 -53.23 -15.70
CA ALA A 115 -25.20 -52.84 -16.03
C ALA A 115 -25.31 -52.53 -17.55
N PRO A 116 -26.41 -52.89 -18.22
CA PRO A 116 -26.54 -52.72 -19.66
C PRO A 116 -26.39 -51.26 -20.05
N GLU A 117 -25.64 -51.02 -21.12
CA GLU A 117 -25.33 -49.68 -21.63
C GLU A 117 -26.62 -48.84 -21.80
N PRO A 118 -26.64 -47.58 -21.34
CA PRO A 118 -27.79 -46.72 -21.56
C PRO A 118 -27.93 -46.41 -23.05
N ALA A 119 -29.13 -46.63 -23.59
CA ALA A 119 -29.50 -46.39 -24.98
C ALA A 119 -28.98 -45.05 -25.54
N PRO A 120 -28.64 -44.97 -26.84
CA PRO A 120 -28.09 -43.77 -27.45
C PRO A 120 -29.08 -42.60 -27.30
N ARG A 121 -28.63 -41.55 -26.61
CA ARG A 121 -29.42 -40.33 -26.40
C ARG A 121 -29.79 -39.73 -27.76
N PRO A 122 -31.04 -39.24 -27.95
CA PRO A 122 -31.43 -38.61 -29.20
C PRO A 122 -30.49 -37.43 -29.48
N GLN A 123 -29.99 -37.37 -30.72
CA GLN A 123 -29.11 -36.30 -31.19
C GLN A 123 -29.76 -34.95 -30.86
N ARG A 124 -29.06 -34.16 -30.04
CA ARG A 124 -29.46 -32.77 -29.77
C ARG A 124 -29.50 -32.05 -31.11
N ARG A 125 -30.68 -31.55 -31.47
CA ARG A 125 -30.86 -30.60 -32.59
C ARG A 125 -29.80 -29.50 -32.48
N PRO A 126 -29.21 -29.02 -33.60
CA PRO A 126 -28.35 -27.85 -33.54
C PRO A 126 -29.21 -26.70 -33.01
N ARG A 127 -28.87 -26.19 -31.82
CA ARG A 127 -29.48 -24.99 -31.28
C ARG A 127 -29.17 -23.86 -32.26
N GLU A 128 -30.19 -23.41 -32.99
CA GLU A 128 -30.22 -22.10 -33.61
C GLU A 128 -29.75 -21.04 -32.60
N ASP A 129 -28.78 -20.24 -33.03
CA ASP A 129 -28.59 -18.83 -32.69
C ASP A 129 -28.79 -18.42 -31.23
N GLY A 130 -28.13 -19.14 -30.32
CA GLY A 130 -27.86 -18.64 -28.99
C GLY A 130 -26.76 -17.58 -29.04
N LYS A 131 -27.14 -16.29 -29.14
CA LYS A 131 -26.28 -15.09 -28.94
C LYS A 131 -25.07 -15.45 -28.08
N ARG A 132 -23.90 -15.60 -28.72
CA ARG A 132 -22.63 -15.82 -28.03
C ARG A 132 -22.53 -14.70 -27.02
N GLN A 133 -22.74 -15.00 -25.74
CA GLN A 133 -22.64 -13.99 -24.70
C GLN A 133 -21.26 -13.38 -24.87
N ASN A 134 -21.20 -12.09 -25.22
CA ASN A 134 -19.98 -11.35 -25.41
C ASN A 134 -19.19 -11.49 -24.12
N ARG A 135 -18.23 -12.41 -24.10
CA ARG A 135 -17.41 -12.67 -22.93
C ARG A 135 -16.64 -11.38 -22.69
N ASN A 136 -16.93 -10.71 -21.58
CA ASN A 136 -16.22 -9.50 -21.22
C ASN A 136 -14.71 -9.79 -21.25
N PRO A 137 -13.92 -8.92 -21.90
CA PRO A 137 -12.48 -9.12 -21.98
C PRO A 137 -11.92 -9.21 -20.55
N LYS A 138 -11.14 -10.26 -20.28
CA LYS A 138 -10.53 -10.48 -18.98
C LYS A 138 -9.63 -9.27 -18.68
N ARG A 139 -9.93 -8.57 -17.58
CA ARG A 139 -9.08 -7.46 -17.10
C ARG A 139 -7.68 -8.01 -16.83
N SER A 140 -6.65 -7.44 -17.45
CA SER A 140 -5.26 -7.83 -17.19
C SER A 140 -4.91 -7.57 -15.72
N ALA A 141 -3.93 -8.32 -15.20
CA ALA A 141 -3.52 -8.25 -13.79
C ALA A 141 -3.18 -6.81 -13.34
N PHE A 142 -2.69 -5.97 -14.26
CA PHE A 142 -2.26 -4.60 -13.99
C PHE A 142 -3.30 -3.52 -14.29
N THR A 143 -4.49 -3.87 -14.77
CA THR A 143 -5.56 -2.89 -15.07
C THR A 143 -5.84 -1.96 -13.88
N LYS A 144 -6.03 -2.52 -12.69
CA LYS A 144 -6.28 -1.75 -11.46
C LYS A 144 -5.09 -0.87 -11.07
N GLU A 145 -3.87 -1.34 -11.29
CA GLU A 145 -2.67 -0.58 -10.96
C GLU A 145 -2.45 0.59 -11.92
N MET A 146 -2.73 0.39 -13.22
CA MET A 146 -2.69 1.46 -14.21
C MET A 146 -3.74 2.53 -13.93
N GLU A 147 -4.98 2.13 -13.62
CA GLU A 147 -6.04 3.08 -13.25
C GLU A 147 -5.66 3.91 -12.01
N ILE A 148 -5.00 3.30 -11.02
CA ILE A 148 -4.52 4.01 -9.82
C ILE A 148 -3.36 4.95 -10.18
N ALA A 149 -2.45 4.54 -11.06
CA ALA A 149 -1.34 5.36 -11.53
C ALA A 149 -1.83 6.57 -12.35
N GLU A 150 -2.80 6.37 -13.23
CA GLU A 150 -3.44 7.42 -14.03
C GLU A 150 -4.14 8.44 -13.13
N LYS A 151 -4.97 8.00 -12.19
CA LYS A 151 -5.61 8.90 -11.21
C LYS A 151 -4.60 9.72 -10.41
N ARG A 152 -3.44 9.13 -10.07
CA ARG A 152 -2.35 9.86 -9.38
C ARG A 152 -1.68 10.87 -10.29
N LYS A 153 -1.46 10.53 -11.57
CA LYS A 153 -0.91 11.46 -12.58
C LYS A 153 -1.86 12.63 -12.82
N GLU A 154 -3.15 12.36 -13.03
CA GLU A 154 -4.18 13.38 -13.23
C GLU A 154 -4.30 14.31 -12.02
N ALA A 155 -4.29 13.78 -10.79
CA ALA A 155 -4.32 14.61 -9.59
C ALA A 155 -3.06 15.49 -9.44
N ALA A 156 -1.89 14.96 -9.80
CA ALA A 156 -0.65 15.72 -9.82
C ALA A 156 -0.67 16.81 -10.91
N GLU A 157 -1.17 16.49 -12.10
CA GLU A 157 -1.29 17.41 -13.22
C GLU A 157 -2.32 18.51 -12.93
N ALA A 158 -3.49 18.18 -12.37
CA ALA A 158 -4.46 19.17 -11.95
C ALA A 158 -3.88 20.15 -10.92
N ARG A 159 -3.06 19.65 -9.97
CA ARG A 159 -2.35 20.49 -9.00
C ARG A 159 -1.28 21.36 -9.67
N GLN A 160 -0.60 20.86 -10.69
CA GLN A 160 0.37 21.63 -11.49
C GLN A 160 -0.34 22.72 -12.30
N ARG A 161 -1.39 22.38 -13.05
CA ARG A 161 -2.22 23.33 -13.81
C ARG A 161 -2.76 24.45 -12.92
N GLN A 162 -3.20 24.16 -11.70
CA GLN A 162 -3.63 25.19 -10.74
C GLN A 162 -2.48 26.10 -10.29
N ARG A 163 -1.28 25.55 -10.08
CA ARG A 163 -0.08 26.36 -9.73
C ARG A 163 0.34 27.23 -10.90
N GLU A 164 0.37 26.68 -12.11
CA GLU A 164 0.71 27.39 -13.33
C GLU A 164 -0.29 28.50 -13.63
N ALA A 165 -1.60 28.26 -13.46
CA ALA A 165 -2.60 29.30 -13.63
C ALA A 165 -2.37 30.47 -12.64
N LYS A 166 -2.09 30.16 -11.37
CA LYS A 166 -1.76 31.18 -10.35
C LYS A 166 -0.45 31.93 -10.68
N GLN A 167 0.55 31.24 -11.21
CA GLN A 167 1.81 31.84 -11.64
C GLN A 167 1.60 32.76 -12.84
N LYS A 168 0.89 32.30 -13.87
CA LYS A 168 0.51 33.10 -15.05
C LYS A 168 -0.26 34.35 -14.66
N ASP A 169 -1.21 34.24 -13.73
CA ASP A 169 -1.95 35.41 -13.22
C ASP A 169 -1.03 36.40 -12.49
N ARG A 170 -0.09 35.88 -11.67
CA ARG A 170 0.90 36.72 -10.99
C ARG A 170 1.83 37.42 -11.98
N GLU A 171 2.32 36.70 -12.98
CA GLU A 171 3.19 37.24 -14.04
C GLU A 171 2.46 38.28 -14.90
N ALA A 172 1.20 38.03 -15.25
CA ALA A 172 0.36 38.99 -15.98
C ALA A 172 0.17 40.27 -15.17
N MET A 173 -0.11 40.18 -13.86
CA MET A 173 -0.19 41.34 -12.97
C MET A 173 1.15 42.07 -12.86
N LEU A 174 2.27 41.36 -12.72
CA LEU A 174 3.60 41.97 -12.67
C LEU A 174 3.94 42.69 -13.98
N ARG A 175 3.58 42.10 -15.13
CA ARG A 175 3.77 42.69 -16.46
C ARG A 175 2.89 43.93 -16.65
N ALA A 176 1.65 43.90 -16.17
CA ALA A 176 0.74 45.04 -16.23
C ALA A 176 1.19 46.20 -15.35
N LYS A 177 1.77 45.91 -14.17
CA LYS A 177 2.34 46.90 -13.24
C LYS A 177 3.65 47.54 -13.71
N ARG A 178 4.25 47.06 -14.81
CA ARG A 178 5.48 47.66 -15.34
C ARG A 178 5.19 49.10 -15.79
N PRO A 179 5.95 50.09 -15.29
CA PRO A 179 5.74 51.49 -15.65
C PRO A 179 6.09 51.74 -17.12
N ASP A 180 5.56 52.85 -17.66
CA ASP A 180 5.89 53.35 -18.99
C ASP A 180 7.33 53.89 -19.06
N GLN A 181 7.81 54.24 -20.25
CA GLN A 181 9.07 54.97 -20.48
C GLN A 181 9.17 56.24 -19.62
N PHE A 182 8.02 56.88 -19.36
CA PHE A 182 7.90 58.05 -18.48
C PHE A 182 7.69 57.69 -16.99
N GLY A 183 7.84 56.43 -16.58
CA GLY A 183 7.66 56.00 -15.19
C GLY A 183 6.21 55.91 -14.70
N LYS A 184 5.24 56.37 -15.49
CA LYS A 184 3.81 56.37 -15.13
C LYS A 184 3.21 54.96 -15.22
N ARG A 185 2.29 54.62 -14.30
CA ARG A 185 1.57 53.34 -14.31
C ARG A 185 0.52 53.32 -15.41
N ARG A 186 0.40 52.19 -16.10
CA ARG A 186 -0.59 51.98 -17.17
C ARG A 186 -1.85 51.30 -16.61
N LEU A 187 -2.70 52.11 -15.98
CA LEU A 187 -3.95 51.66 -15.33
C LEU A 187 -4.82 50.77 -16.23
N GLY A 188 -4.92 51.07 -17.53
CA GLY A 188 -5.69 50.25 -18.48
C GLY A 188 -5.17 48.81 -18.65
N ARG A 189 -3.87 48.57 -18.46
CA ARG A 189 -3.30 47.21 -18.50
C ARG A 189 -3.58 46.46 -17.20
N GLU A 190 -3.49 47.17 -16.07
CA GLU A 190 -3.79 46.61 -14.75
C GLU A 190 -5.28 46.28 -14.61
N SER A 191 -6.16 47.16 -15.08
CA SER A 191 -7.61 46.97 -15.05
C SER A 191 -8.02 45.71 -15.82
N ASN A 192 -7.47 45.47 -17.01
CA ASN A 192 -7.83 44.29 -17.82
C ASN A 192 -7.47 42.97 -17.12
N VAL A 193 -6.30 42.88 -16.49
CA VAL A 193 -5.91 41.67 -15.74
C VAL A 193 -6.79 41.49 -14.50
N LEU A 194 -7.10 42.58 -13.78
CA LEU A 194 -8.00 42.54 -12.63
C LEU A 194 -9.44 42.13 -13.02
N LEU A 195 -9.96 42.65 -14.14
CA LEU A 195 -11.26 42.29 -14.67
C LEU A 195 -11.31 40.79 -15.01
N SER A 196 -10.30 40.27 -15.71
CA SER A 196 -10.24 38.82 -16.00
C SER A 196 -10.20 37.95 -14.74
N ARG A 197 -9.57 38.43 -13.67
CA ARG A 197 -9.53 37.73 -12.38
C ARG A 197 -10.90 37.75 -11.70
N VAL A 198 -11.59 38.89 -11.72
CA VAL A 198 -12.97 39.01 -11.19
C VAL A 198 -13.92 38.13 -11.99
N GLN A 199 -13.84 38.14 -13.32
CA GLN A 199 -14.66 37.28 -14.19
C GLN A 199 -14.47 35.80 -13.86
N ARG A 200 -13.23 35.35 -13.59
CA ARG A 200 -12.97 33.97 -13.16
C ARG A 200 -13.49 33.64 -11.75
N MET A 201 -13.55 34.62 -10.85
CA MET A 201 -14.10 34.41 -9.50
C MET A 201 -15.64 34.44 -9.48
N VAL A 202 -16.26 35.22 -10.37
CA VAL A 202 -17.72 35.37 -10.47
C VAL A 202 -18.35 34.33 -11.41
N GLY A 203 -17.60 33.87 -12.42
CA GLY A 203 -18.02 32.78 -13.32
C GLY A 203 -17.77 31.37 -12.78
N GLN A 204 -17.47 31.25 -11.47
CA GLN A 204 -17.46 30.00 -10.71
C GLN A 204 -18.75 29.85 -9.92
#